data_AF-A0A6G5A459-F1
#
_entry.id   AF-A0A6G5A459-F1
#
_cell.length_a   1.000
_cell.length_b   1.000
_cell.length_c   1.000
_cell.angle_alpha   90.00
_cell.angle_beta   90.00
_cell.angle_gamma   90.00
#
_symmetry.space_group_name_H-M   'P 1'
#
loop_
_entity.id
_entity.type
_entity.pdbx_description
1 polymer ?
#
loop_
_entity_poly.entity_id
_entity_poly.type
_entity_poly.pdbx_seq_one_letter_code
_entity_poly.pdbx_strand_id
1 'polypeptide(L)'
;MDPVNLFLTLFMAASILSLSTQKNNMPWRRVGDGITVHARIFYDSTLNTMDVSGKNKEESRKPSMEEFKKLFKKVQDHFHDQFVMVSFQVEKAEKNDALVVRSHFNDYIIAIETLHNVTKSEPMPPKNDVVTYLFTKGPLYEGRWQSDLPGGELDYEATFDTFCSEKSSAAVVKYISMSSYDYTVAATAWILGLKKYKKFTYKDYVHMKSTFSRCGKNVR
;
A
#
# COMPACT_ATOMS: atom_id res chain seq x y z
N MET A 1 -26.84 9.46 83.01
CA MET A 1 -27.04 10.49 81.99
C MET A 1 -25.68 10.75 81.35
N ASP A 2 -25.42 10.09 80.22
CA ASP A 2 -24.42 10.55 79.23
C ASP A 2 -24.90 11.90 78.65
N PRO A 3 -24.03 12.82 78.18
CA PRO A 3 -23.48 12.66 76.81
C PRO A 3 -22.14 13.39 76.47
N VAL A 4 -21.64 13.08 75.26
CA VAL A 4 -20.73 13.86 74.36
C VAL A 4 -19.26 13.99 74.82
N ASN A 5 -18.22 13.37 74.25
CA ASN A 5 -17.88 12.81 72.93
C ASN A 5 -18.01 13.79 71.75
N LEU A 6 -16.99 14.60 71.43
CA LEU A 6 -16.72 15.08 70.06
C LEU A 6 -15.34 15.76 69.91
N PHE A 7 -14.79 15.63 68.71
CA PHE A 7 -13.56 16.25 68.14
C PHE A 7 -12.22 15.51 68.27
N LEU A 8 -12.19 14.33 67.65
CA LEU A 8 -11.00 13.80 67.00
C LEU A 8 -10.87 14.47 65.61
N THR A 9 -10.04 15.50 65.47
CA THR A 9 -9.75 16.10 64.15
C THR A 9 -8.75 15.24 63.39
N LEU A 10 -9.30 14.50 62.42
CA LEU A 10 -8.58 13.69 61.43
C LEU A 10 -7.76 14.62 60.50
N PHE A 11 -6.43 14.64 60.67
CA PHE A 11 -5.54 15.23 59.67
C PHE A 11 -5.53 14.32 58.44
N MET A 12 -6.36 14.66 57.44
CA MET A 12 -6.24 14.14 56.08
C MET A 12 -4.93 14.67 55.49
N ALA A 13 -3.85 13.91 55.67
CA ALA A 13 -2.66 14.06 54.87
C ALA A 13 -3.06 13.84 53.41
N ALA A 14 -3.13 14.93 52.66
CA ALA A 14 -3.32 14.89 51.23
C ALA A 14 -2.07 14.23 50.62
N SER A 15 -2.17 12.92 50.39
CA SER A 15 -1.26 12.20 49.50
C SER A 15 -1.44 12.82 48.12
N ILE A 16 -0.64 13.84 47.80
CA ILE A 16 -0.40 14.22 46.42
C ILE A 16 0.33 13.01 45.83
N LEU A 17 -0.45 12.06 45.31
CA LEU A 17 0.03 11.14 44.29
C LEU A 17 0.52 12.04 43.18
N SER A 18 1.84 12.22 43.12
CA SER A 18 2.53 12.64 41.93
C SER A 18 2.03 11.71 40.82
N LEU A 19 1.03 12.15 40.05
CA LEU A 19 0.81 11.62 38.71
C LEU A 19 2.04 12.05 37.93
N SER A 20 3.13 11.30 38.11
CA SER A 20 4.17 11.22 37.11
C SER A 20 3.41 10.93 35.83
N THR A 21 3.42 11.88 34.91
CA THR A 21 2.97 11.67 33.56
C THR A 21 3.78 10.49 33.07
N GLN A 22 3.21 9.29 33.17
CA GLN A 22 3.73 8.11 32.53
C GLN A 22 3.57 8.46 31.06
N LYS A 23 4.62 9.07 30.51
CA LYS A 23 4.81 9.20 29.08
C LYS A 23 4.61 7.77 28.61
N ASN A 24 3.43 7.50 28.05
CA ASN A 24 3.06 6.20 27.53
C ASN A 24 4.11 5.92 26.45
N ASN A 25 5.22 5.32 26.86
CA ASN A 25 6.15 4.62 25.99
C ASN A 25 5.35 3.41 25.54
N MET A 26 4.38 3.65 24.66
CA MET A 26 3.59 2.61 24.04
C MET A 26 4.61 1.80 23.27
N PRO A 27 4.91 0.56 23.70
CA PRO A 27 5.89 -0.26 23.02
C PRO A 27 5.38 -0.39 21.60
N TRP A 28 6.15 0.18 20.67
CA TRP A 28 5.84 0.34 19.26
C TRP A 28 5.15 -0.92 18.74
N ARG A 29 3.86 -0.81 18.41
CA ARG A 29 3.07 -1.97 17.99
C ARG A 29 3.49 -2.36 16.58
N ARG A 30 4.55 -3.18 16.51
CA ARG A 30 4.95 -3.86 15.28
C ARG A 30 3.78 -4.71 14.79
N VAL A 31 3.54 -4.71 13.48
CA VAL A 31 2.50 -5.51 12.82
C VAL A 31 3.04 -6.11 11.54
N GLY A 32 2.49 -7.23 11.10
CA GLY A 32 2.90 -7.85 9.83
C GLY A 32 4.13 -8.74 9.93
N ASP A 33 4.63 -9.05 11.13
CA ASP A 33 5.69 -10.04 11.31
C ASP A 33 5.28 -11.39 10.70
N GLY A 34 6.16 -11.96 9.87
CA GLY A 34 5.91 -13.23 9.17
C GLY A 34 4.95 -13.14 7.98
N ILE A 35 4.49 -11.94 7.61
CA ILE A 35 3.66 -11.73 6.41
C ILE A 35 4.57 -11.43 5.22
N THR A 36 4.37 -12.16 4.12
CA THR A 36 5.04 -11.92 2.85
C THR A 36 4.02 -11.51 1.80
N VAL A 37 4.28 -10.40 1.11
CA VAL A 37 3.54 -9.94 -0.06
C VAL A 37 4.23 -10.49 -1.31
N HIS A 38 3.54 -11.34 -2.04
CA HIS A 38 3.99 -11.91 -3.31
C HIS A 38 3.63 -10.95 -4.44
N ALA A 39 4.59 -10.14 -4.87
CA ALA A 39 4.40 -9.15 -5.92
C ALA A 39 4.52 -9.80 -7.30
N ARG A 40 3.40 -9.83 -8.02
CA ARG A 40 3.33 -10.20 -9.43
C ARG A 40 3.33 -8.93 -10.27
N ILE A 41 4.27 -8.82 -11.19
CA ILE A 41 4.49 -7.55 -11.90
C ILE A 41 4.21 -7.71 -13.38
N PHE A 42 3.33 -6.85 -13.86
CA PHE A 42 3.14 -6.50 -15.26
C PHE A 42 3.71 -5.11 -15.53
N TYR A 43 4.14 -4.89 -16.76
CA TYR A 43 4.45 -3.55 -17.27
C TYR A 43 4.04 -3.43 -18.73
N ASP A 44 3.77 -2.22 -19.18
CA ASP A 44 3.44 -1.97 -20.58
C ASP A 44 4.65 -1.50 -21.40
N SER A 45 4.43 -1.30 -22.70
CA SER A 45 5.43 -0.80 -23.65
C SER A 45 5.99 0.57 -23.33
N THR A 46 5.29 1.40 -22.56
CA THR A 46 5.77 2.74 -22.20
C THR A 46 6.97 2.68 -21.27
N LEU A 47 7.21 1.55 -20.58
CA LEU A 47 8.41 1.36 -19.76
C LEU A 47 9.65 0.95 -20.54
N ASN A 48 9.53 0.58 -21.82
CA ASN A 48 10.69 0.18 -22.63
C ASN A 48 11.56 1.35 -23.09
N THR A 49 11.12 2.59 -22.88
CA THR A 49 11.88 3.81 -23.17
C THR A 49 12.43 4.37 -21.85
N MET A 50 13.68 4.06 -21.51
CA MET A 50 14.36 4.81 -20.44
C MET A 50 15.04 6.03 -21.05
N ASP A 51 14.69 7.21 -20.54
CA ASP A 51 15.45 8.44 -20.76
C ASP A 51 16.85 8.27 -20.17
N VAL A 52 17.78 7.82 -21.00
CA VAL A 52 19.20 8.05 -20.73
C VAL A 52 19.40 9.54 -20.98
N SER A 53 19.43 10.32 -19.89
CA SER A 53 19.74 11.74 -19.97
C SER A 53 21.11 11.90 -20.64
N GLY A 54 21.11 12.36 -21.89
CA GLY A 54 22.34 12.70 -22.62
C GLY A 54 22.55 11.86 -23.86
N LYS A 55 22.18 12.45 -25.00
CA LYS A 55 22.84 12.31 -26.31
C LYS A 55 23.51 10.95 -26.55
N ASN A 56 22.73 9.96 -26.97
CA ASN A 56 23.06 8.96 -27.99
C ASN A 56 22.08 7.79 -27.90
N LYS A 57 21.33 7.55 -28.99
CA LYS A 57 20.46 6.39 -29.32
C LYS A 57 19.58 5.87 -28.17
N GLU A 58 18.27 6.02 -28.33
CA GLU A 58 17.25 5.23 -27.62
C GLU A 58 17.53 3.73 -27.80
N GLU A 59 18.34 3.14 -26.92
CA GLU A 59 18.30 1.71 -26.72
C GLU A 59 17.10 1.43 -25.82
N SER A 60 16.06 0.87 -26.42
CA SER A 60 14.89 0.40 -25.70
C SER A 60 15.30 -0.66 -24.69
N ARG A 61 15.50 -0.28 -23.42
CA ARG A 61 15.86 -1.22 -22.35
C ARG A 61 14.59 -1.68 -21.65
N LYS A 62 14.30 -2.97 -21.78
CA LYS A 62 13.22 -3.61 -21.02
C LYS A 62 13.55 -3.55 -19.52
N PRO A 63 12.58 -3.20 -18.65
CA PRO A 63 12.76 -3.31 -17.22
C PRO A 63 13.12 -4.74 -16.83
N SER A 64 14.16 -4.89 -16.02
CA SER A 64 14.60 -6.18 -15.50
C SER A 64 13.83 -6.54 -14.21
N MET A 65 13.75 -7.83 -13.90
CA MET A 65 13.20 -8.30 -12.62
C MET A 65 13.97 -7.73 -11.43
N GLU A 66 15.30 -7.59 -11.54
CA GLU A 66 16.16 -7.05 -10.47
C GLU A 66 15.86 -5.58 -10.15
N GLU A 67 15.51 -4.81 -11.17
CA GLU A 67 15.04 -3.45 -11.03
C GLU A 67 13.76 -3.38 -10.17
N PHE A 68 12.77 -4.21 -10.46
CA PHE A 68 11.57 -4.30 -9.61
C PHE A 68 11.86 -4.83 -8.19
N LYS A 69 12.79 -5.78 -8.01
CA LYS A 69 13.21 -6.20 -6.67
C LYS A 69 13.77 -5.03 -5.86
N LYS A 70 14.57 -4.15 -6.48
CA LYS A 70 15.08 -2.93 -5.84
C LYS A 70 13.96 -1.96 -5.49
N LEU A 71 12.97 -1.79 -6.36
CA LEU A 71 11.78 -0.97 -6.08
C LEU A 71 11.04 -1.50 -4.84
N PHE A 72 10.70 -2.79 -4.84
CA PHE A 72 9.95 -3.39 -3.74
C PHE A 72 10.76 -3.50 -2.44
N LYS A 73 12.10 -3.53 -2.51
CA LYS A 73 12.94 -3.37 -1.32
C LYS A 73 12.75 -1.99 -0.67
N LYS A 74 12.65 -0.91 -1.45
CA LYS A 74 12.36 0.43 -0.92
C LYS A 74 10.94 0.54 -0.37
N VAL A 75 9.97 -0.08 -1.03
CA VAL A 75 8.59 -0.18 -0.51
C VAL A 75 8.60 -0.88 0.84
N GLN A 76 9.30 -2.01 0.95
CA GLN A 76 9.49 -2.74 2.21
C GLN A 76 10.09 -1.86 3.30
N ASP A 77 11.21 -1.19 2.98
CA ASP A 77 11.94 -0.34 3.93
C ASP A 77 11.05 0.81 4.44
N HIS A 78 10.24 1.42 3.57
CA HIS A 78 9.25 2.42 3.96
C HIS A 78 8.24 1.88 4.98
N PHE A 79 7.69 0.68 4.77
CA PHE A 79 6.77 0.08 5.73
C PHE A 79 7.47 -0.29 7.04
N HIS A 80 8.72 -0.77 6.99
CA HIS A 80 9.52 -1.13 8.16
C HIS A 80 9.85 0.08 9.02
N ASP A 81 10.19 1.22 8.41
CA ASP A 81 10.39 2.51 9.10
C ASP A 81 9.11 2.99 9.81
N GLN A 82 7.95 2.50 9.38
CA GLN A 82 6.65 2.72 10.01
C GLN A 82 6.21 1.54 10.89
N PHE A 83 7.13 0.67 11.33
CA PHE A 83 6.86 -0.50 12.18
C PHE A 83 5.91 -1.56 11.59
N VAL A 84 5.76 -1.60 10.26
CA VAL A 84 4.99 -2.61 9.53
C VAL A 84 5.96 -3.60 8.91
N MET A 85 6.16 -4.76 9.54
CA MET A 85 7.23 -5.73 9.29
C MET A 85 6.92 -6.74 8.18
N VAL A 86 6.15 -6.33 7.17
CA VAL A 86 5.83 -7.18 6.01
C VAL A 86 7.07 -7.35 5.12
N SER A 87 7.26 -8.52 4.52
CA SER A 87 8.30 -8.76 3.52
C SER A 87 7.71 -8.70 2.11
N PHE A 88 8.49 -8.31 1.11
CA PHE A 88 8.05 -8.31 -0.29
C PHE A 88 8.91 -9.27 -1.12
N GLN A 89 8.26 -10.12 -1.91
CA GLN A 89 8.89 -11.03 -2.85
C GLN A 89 8.36 -10.78 -4.26
N VAL A 90 9.22 -10.34 -5.17
CA VAL A 90 8.88 -10.24 -6.59
C VAL A 90 8.94 -11.63 -7.22
N GLU A 91 7.80 -12.17 -7.64
CA GLU A 91 7.71 -13.52 -8.22
C GLU A 91 8.05 -13.53 -9.71
N LYS A 92 7.48 -12.57 -10.45
CA LYS A 92 7.66 -12.44 -11.90
C LYS A 92 7.50 -10.98 -12.31
N ALA A 93 8.17 -10.62 -13.40
CA ALA A 93 8.02 -9.33 -14.06
C ALA A 93 7.90 -9.56 -15.58
N GLU A 94 6.74 -9.26 -16.16
CA GLU A 94 6.48 -9.53 -17.57
C GLU A 94 5.77 -8.36 -18.27
N LYS A 95 6.09 -8.20 -19.55
CA LYS A 95 5.44 -7.18 -20.37
C LYS A 95 4.03 -7.65 -20.76
N ASN A 96 3.02 -6.82 -20.58
CA ASN A 96 1.66 -7.13 -21.03
C ASN A 96 0.86 -5.85 -21.38
N ASP A 97 0.90 -5.47 -22.66
CA ASP A 97 0.14 -4.32 -23.17
C ASP A 97 -1.38 -4.57 -23.19
N ALA A 98 -1.82 -5.83 -23.20
CA ALA A 98 -3.25 -6.17 -23.32
C ALA A 98 -4.05 -5.85 -22.05
N LEU A 99 -3.38 -5.60 -20.92
CA LEU A 99 -4.04 -5.17 -19.68
C LEU A 99 -4.43 -3.69 -19.71
N VAL A 100 -3.74 -2.88 -20.53
CA VAL A 100 -3.91 -1.42 -20.59
C VAL A 100 -5.13 -1.07 -21.43
N VAL A 101 -6.05 -0.31 -20.85
CA VAL A 101 -7.17 0.29 -21.57
C VAL A 101 -6.85 1.75 -21.84
N ARG A 102 -6.76 2.13 -23.12
CA ARG A 102 -6.52 3.52 -23.55
C ARG A 102 -7.80 4.19 -23.99
N SER A 103 -7.88 5.51 -23.79
CA SER A 103 -8.97 6.31 -24.33
C SER A 103 -8.94 6.31 -25.85
N HIS A 104 -10.12 6.26 -26.47
CA HIS A 104 -10.26 6.33 -27.93
C HIS A 104 -9.97 7.73 -28.49
N PHE A 105 -10.14 8.77 -27.68
CA PHE A 105 -10.06 10.17 -28.12
C PHE A 105 -8.71 10.82 -27.80
N ASN A 106 -8.01 10.29 -26.78
CA ASN A 106 -6.81 10.89 -26.22
C ASN A 106 -5.80 9.78 -25.87
N ASP A 107 -4.50 10.07 -25.94
CA ASP A 107 -3.43 9.10 -25.63
C ASP A 107 -3.18 9.01 -24.11
N TYR A 108 -4.22 8.62 -23.35
CA TYR A 108 -4.10 8.32 -21.91
C TYR A 108 -4.74 6.99 -21.55
N ILE A 109 -4.33 6.47 -20.38
CA ILE A 109 -4.78 5.21 -19.81
C ILE A 109 -5.99 5.46 -18.90
N ILE A 110 -7.06 4.69 -19.11
CA ILE A 110 -8.26 4.70 -18.28
C ILE A 110 -8.00 3.85 -17.04
N ALA A 111 -7.81 4.49 -15.89
CA ALA A 111 -7.29 3.83 -14.70
C ALA A 111 -8.19 2.70 -14.17
N ILE A 112 -9.49 2.96 -14.03
CA ILE A 112 -10.45 2.01 -13.45
C ILE A 112 -10.66 0.77 -14.34
N GLU A 113 -10.74 0.96 -15.66
CA GLU A 113 -10.90 -0.14 -16.62
C GLU A 113 -9.61 -0.97 -16.73
N THR A 114 -8.47 -0.30 -16.66
CA THR A 114 -7.16 -0.98 -16.61
C THR A 114 -7.03 -1.78 -15.31
N LEU A 115 -7.41 -1.22 -14.16
CA LEU A 115 -7.40 -1.96 -12.87
C LEU A 115 -8.31 -3.19 -12.94
N HIS A 116 -9.47 -3.09 -13.60
CA HIS A 116 -10.38 -4.22 -13.81
C HIS A 116 -9.72 -5.35 -14.61
N ASN A 117 -9.01 -5.02 -15.69
CA ASN A 117 -8.26 -6.01 -16.47
C ASN A 117 -7.13 -6.65 -15.66
N VAL A 118 -6.37 -5.85 -14.90
CA VAL A 118 -5.30 -6.36 -14.01
C VAL A 118 -5.89 -7.31 -12.96
N THR A 119 -6.99 -6.94 -12.32
CA THR A 119 -7.69 -7.76 -11.32
C THR A 119 -8.13 -9.09 -11.91
N LYS A 120 -8.68 -9.09 -13.14
CA LYS A 120 -9.10 -10.30 -13.85
C LYS A 120 -7.96 -11.21 -14.32
N SER A 121 -6.72 -10.72 -14.34
CA SER A 121 -5.55 -11.51 -14.73
C SER A 121 -5.09 -12.50 -13.65
N GLU A 122 -5.65 -12.40 -12.45
CA GLU A 122 -5.35 -13.31 -11.35
C GLU A 122 -6.03 -14.68 -11.51
N PRO A 123 -5.36 -15.78 -11.11
CA PRO A 123 -5.97 -17.10 -11.11
C PRO A 123 -7.14 -17.16 -10.12
N MET A 124 -8.13 -18.00 -10.42
CA MET A 124 -9.25 -18.30 -9.52
C MET A 124 -9.05 -19.67 -8.84
N PRO A 125 -9.20 -19.77 -7.51
CA PRO A 125 -9.44 -18.69 -6.56
C PRO A 125 -8.21 -17.78 -6.39
N PRO A 126 -8.40 -16.47 -6.08
CA PRO A 126 -7.29 -15.56 -5.82
C PRO A 126 -6.44 -16.04 -4.64
N LYS A 127 -5.12 -15.90 -4.77
CA LYS A 127 -4.22 -16.11 -3.63
C LYS A 127 -4.23 -14.88 -2.75
N ASN A 128 -4.49 -15.06 -1.48
CA ASN A 128 -4.73 -13.96 -0.54
C ASN A 128 -3.45 -13.21 -0.10
N ASP A 129 -2.27 -13.72 -0.46
CA ASP A 129 -0.94 -13.14 -0.22
C ASP A 129 -0.28 -12.56 -1.49
N VAL A 130 -0.92 -12.70 -2.66
CA VAL A 130 -0.44 -12.17 -3.93
C VAL A 130 -1.04 -10.79 -4.18
N VAL A 131 -0.21 -9.89 -4.71
CA VAL A 131 -0.67 -8.60 -5.23
C VAL A 131 -0.14 -8.42 -6.65
N THR A 132 -1.05 -8.16 -7.59
CA THR A 132 -0.72 -7.92 -8.99
C THR A 132 -0.58 -6.43 -9.29
N TYR A 133 0.60 -6.02 -9.75
CA TYR A 133 0.89 -4.63 -10.10
C TYR A 133 1.06 -4.49 -11.61
N LEU A 134 0.49 -3.45 -12.21
CA LEU A 134 0.79 -2.99 -13.56
C LEU A 134 1.50 -1.65 -13.50
N PHE A 135 2.73 -1.58 -14.01
CA PHE A 135 3.48 -0.33 -14.12
C PHE A 135 3.38 0.27 -15.51
N THR A 136 3.18 1.59 -15.59
CA THR A 136 3.10 2.35 -16.85
C THR A 136 3.72 3.74 -16.69
N LYS A 137 4.44 4.24 -17.70
CA LYS A 137 4.84 5.66 -17.83
C LYS A 137 3.74 6.51 -18.49
N GLY A 138 2.75 5.86 -19.10
CA GLY A 138 1.64 6.54 -19.73
C GLY A 138 0.85 7.38 -18.74
N PRO A 139 0.26 8.50 -19.19
CA PRO A 139 -0.62 9.30 -18.34
C PRO A 139 -1.82 8.45 -17.90
N LEU A 140 -2.05 8.39 -16.59
CA LEU A 140 -3.12 7.61 -15.97
C LEU A 140 -4.21 8.56 -15.49
N TYR A 141 -5.45 8.35 -15.90
CA TYR A 141 -6.55 9.28 -15.59
C TYR A 141 -7.77 8.56 -15.03
N GLU A 142 -8.49 9.24 -14.14
CA GLU A 142 -9.86 8.86 -13.75
C GLU A 142 -10.74 8.83 -15.02
N GLY A 143 -11.06 7.64 -15.50
CA GLY A 143 -12.04 7.48 -16.56
C GLY A 143 -13.44 7.80 -16.05
N ARG A 144 -14.17 8.64 -16.78
CA ARG A 144 -15.64 8.71 -16.64
C ARG A 144 -16.24 8.06 -17.88
N TRP A 145 -17.12 7.10 -17.68
CA TRP A 145 -17.73 6.23 -18.70
C TRP A 145 -18.49 6.95 -19.85
N GLN A 146 -18.48 8.30 -19.93
CA GLN A 146 -19.32 9.06 -20.87
C GLN A 146 -18.86 10.53 -21.05
N SER A 147 -17.65 10.88 -20.64
CA SER A 147 -17.15 12.25 -20.72
C SER A 147 -15.99 12.32 -21.71
N ASP A 148 -16.08 13.25 -22.66
CA ASP A 148 -14.97 13.60 -23.57
C ASP A 148 -13.80 14.26 -22.82
N LEU A 149 -14.05 14.74 -21.60
CA LEU A 149 -13.04 15.31 -20.73
C LEU A 149 -12.45 14.23 -19.81
N PRO A 150 -11.11 14.13 -19.72
CA PRO A 150 -10.47 13.28 -18.73
C PRO A 150 -10.85 13.75 -17.31
N GLY A 151 -10.95 12.81 -16.37
CA GLY A 151 -11.02 13.14 -14.94
C GLY A 151 -9.69 13.69 -14.43
N GLY A 152 -9.44 13.56 -13.12
CA GLY A 152 -8.13 13.90 -12.55
C GLY A 152 -7.04 12.94 -13.07
N GLU A 153 -5.83 13.46 -13.30
CA GLU A 153 -4.66 12.61 -13.48
C GLU A 153 -4.34 11.91 -12.15
N LEU A 154 -4.03 10.62 -12.23
CA LEU A 154 -3.75 9.77 -11.10
C LEU A 154 -2.31 9.28 -11.11
N ASP A 155 -1.77 9.12 -9.91
CA ASP A 155 -0.48 8.48 -9.70
C ASP A 155 -0.60 6.96 -9.57
N TYR A 156 -1.77 6.47 -9.13
CA TYR A 156 -2.11 5.06 -9.04
C TYR A 156 -3.63 4.86 -8.97
N GLU A 157 -4.07 3.64 -9.24
CA GLU A 157 -5.44 3.16 -9.01
C GLU A 157 -5.33 1.72 -8.48
N ALA A 158 -6.03 1.39 -7.38
CA ALA A 158 -5.81 0.12 -6.69
C ALA A 158 -7.06 -0.40 -5.96
N THR A 159 -7.14 -1.71 -5.79
CA THR A 159 -8.20 -2.33 -4.97
C THR A 159 -8.02 -1.96 -3.50
N PHE A 160 -9.11 -1.65 -2.79
CA PHE A 160 -9.05 -1.23 -1.38
C PHE A 160 -9.31 -2.39 -0.43
N ASP A 161 -8.47 -2.53 0.61
CA ASP A 161 -8.62 -3.51 1.69
C ASP A 161 -8.83 -4.95 1.18
N THR A 162 -8.11 -5.33 0.13
CA THR A 162 -8.23 -6.65 -0.50
C THR A 162 -7.15 -7.63 -0.08
N PHE A 163 -6.06 -7.16 0.54
CA PHE A 163 -5.00 -8.06 0.99
C PHE A 163 -5.49 -9.01 2.08
N CYS A 164 -5.10 -10.28 2.00
CA CYS A 164 -5.56 -11.35 2.89
C CYS A 164 -7.11 -11.46 2.97
N SER A 165 -7.78 -11.24 1.84
CA SER A 165 -9.22 -11.44 1.67
C SER A 165 -9.50 -12.50 0.58
N GLU A 166 -10.77 -12.73 0.26
CA GLU A 166 -11.20 -13.57 -0.88
C GLU A 166 -11.19 -12.81 -2.21
N LYS A 167 -10.89 -11.51 -2.18
CA LYS A 167 -10.83 -10.64 -3.35
C LYS A 167 -9.41 -10.57 -3.87
N SER A 168 -9.28 -10.52 -5.19
CA SER A 168 -8.03 -10.19 -5.88
C SER A 168 -7.46 -8.85 -5.43
N SER A 169 -6.14 -8.79 -5.28
CA SER A 169 -5.43 -7.58 -4.88
C SER A 169 -4.61 -7.04 -6.04
N ALA A 170 -4.98 -5.87 -6.56
CA ALA A 170 -4.38 -5.33 -7.77
C ALA A 170 -4.14 -3.82 -7.70
N ALA A 171 -3.14 -3.35 -8.43
CA ALA A 171 -2.86 -1.94 -8.64
C ALA A 171 -2.35 -1.64 -10.05
N VAL A 172 -2.72 -0.46 -10.56
CA VAL A 172 -2.10 0.22 -11.69
C VAL A 172 -1.31 1.38 -11.13
N VAL A 173 -0.02 1.47 -11.44
CA VAL A 173 0.89 2.43 -10.82
C VAL A 173 1.63 3.20 -11.91
N LYS A 174 1.54 4.53 -11.85
CA LYS A 174 2.34 5.41 -12.70
C LYS A 174 3.82 5.26 -12.29
N TYR A 175 4.65 4.94 -13.24
CA TYR A 175 6.07 4.73 -13.07
C TYR A 175 6.82 5.98 -13.54
N ILE A 176 7.46 6.68 -12.60
CA ILE A 176 8.32 7.82 -12.94
C ILE A 176 9.76 7.34 -13.13
N SER A 177 10.30 6.69 -12.10
CA SER A 177 11.65 6.12 -12.12
C SER A 177 11.80 5.08 -11.01
N MET A 178 12.88 4.30 -11.07
CA MET A 178 13.22 3.33 -10.02
C MET A 178 13.54 3.98 -8.66
N SER A 179 13.80 5.29 -8.68
CA SER A 179 14.00 6.07 -7.46
C SER A 179 12.68 6.50 -6.82
N SER A 180 11.61 6.56 -7.60
CA SER A 180 10.28 7.02 -7.18
C SER A 180 9.41 5.82 -6.81
N TYR A 181 9.38 5.49 -5.52
CA TYR A 181 8.62 4.36 -4.98
C TYR A 181 7.34 4.78 -4.24
N ASP A 182 7.12 6.09 -4.08
CA ASP A 182 6.00 6.63 -3.28
C ASP A 182 4.63 6.19 -3.80
N TYR A 183 4.45 6.13 -5.11
CA TYR A 183 3.17 5.72 -5.71
C TYR A 183 2.90 4.24 -5.50
N THR A 184 3.95 3.41 -5.54
CA THR A 184 3.85 1.98 -5.21
C THR A 184 3.52 1.81 -3.72
N VAL A 185 4.18 2.56 -2.84
CA VAL A 185 3.87 2.57 -1.41
C VAL A 185 2.41 3.00 -1.16
N ALA A 186 1.94 4.03 -1.84
CA ALA A 186 0.57 4.52 -1.73
C ALA A 186 -0.46 3.48 -2.18
N ALA A 187 -0.24 2.86 -3.35
CA ALA A 187 -1.07 1.79 -3.87
C ALA A 187 -1.09 0.57 -2.93
N THR A 188 0.09 0.15 -2.43
CA THR A 188 0.18 -0.96 -1.47
C THR A 188 -0.53 -0.63 -0.16
N ALA A 189 -0.36 0.58 0.39
CA ALA A 189 -1.06 0.99 1.61
C ALA A 189 -2.58 0.94 1.43
N TRP A 190 -3.07 1.37 0.25
CA TRP A 190 -4.48 1.31 -0.10
C TRP A 190 -5.02 -0.13 -0.15
N ILE A 191 -4.26 -1.05 -0.76
CA ILE A 191 -4.55 -2.49 -0.79
C ILE A 191 -4.60 -3.10 0.62
N LEU A 192 -3.76 -2.61 1.53
CA LEU A 192 -3.77 -2.97 2.96
C LEU A 192 -4.90 -2.32 3.76
N GLY A 193 -5.76 -1.53 3.11
CA GLY A 193 -6.91 -0.86 3.72
C GLY A 193 -6.59 0.48 4.38
N LEU A 194 -5.47 1.10 4.04
CA LEU A 194 -5.03 2.37 4.60
C LEU A 194 -5.31 3.53 3.64
N LYS A 195 -5.87 4.62 4.17
CA LYS A 195 -6.17 5.84 3.38
C LYS A 195 -4.98 6.79 3.22
N LYS A 196 -3.85 6.47 3.84
CA LYS A 196 -2.63 7.28 3.86
C LYS A 196 -1.44 6.35 3.97
N TYR A 197 -0.29 6.79 3.47
CA TYR A 197 0.91 5.96 3.39
C TYR A 197 2.15 6.58 4.05
N LYS A 198 2.16 7.89 4.31
CA LYS A 198 3.34 8.59 4.87
C LYS A 198 3.52 8.41 6.37
N LYS A 199 2.42 8.37 7.13
CA LYS A 199 2.43 8.27 8.60
C LYS A 199 1.20 7.51 9.10
N PHE A 200 1.40 6.40 9.79
CA PHE A 200 0.29 5.60 10.32
C PHE A 200 -0.12 6.05 11.72
N THR A 201 -1.43 6.04 11.97
CA THR A 201 -2.03 6.23 13.29
C THR A 201 -2.24 4.89 13.98
N TYR A 202 -2.53 4.94 15.27
CA TYR A 202 -2.97 3.77 16.03
C TYR A 202 -4.12 2.99 15.36
N LYS A 203 -5.11 3.68 14.78
CA LYS A 203 -6.24 3.04 14.09
C LYS A 203 -5.76 2.24 12.88
N ASP A 204 -4.79 2.76 12.14
CA ASP A 204 -4.19 2.08 10.98
C ASP A 204 -3.48 0.78 11.41
N TYR A 205 -2.75 0.79 12.54
CA TYR A 205 -2.13 -0.43 13.07
C TYR A 205 -3.16 -1.48 13.52
N VAL A 206 -4.26 -1.04 14.14
CA VAL A 206 -5.36 -1.96 14.51
C VAL A 206 -5.99 -2.56 13.26
N HIS A 207 -6.21 -1.76 12.21
CA HIS A 207 -6.73 -2.22 10.93
C HIS A 207 -5.78 -3.24 10.29
N MET A 208 -4.50 -2.91 10.14
CA MET A 208 -3.48 -3.82 9.61
C MET A 208 -3.39 -5.12 10.40
N LYS A 209 -3.46 -5.07 11.74
CA LYS A 209 -3.47 -6.29 12.56
C LYS A 209 -4.68 -7.18 12.23
N SER A 210 -5.85 -6.58 12.00
CA SER A 210 -7.04 -7.31 11.55
C SER A 210 -6.82 -7.92 10.17
N THR A 211 -6.35 -7.11 9.20
CA THR A 211 -6.04 -7.55 7.83
C THR A 211 -5.07 -8.72 7.83
N PHE A 212 -3.94 -8.60 8.54
CA PHE A 212 -2.91 -9.64 8.60
C PHE A 212 -3.35 -10.90 9.34
N SER A 213 -4.30 -10.79 10.28
CA SER A 213 -4.84 -11.97 10.99
C SER A 213 -5.65 -12.92 10.11
N ARG A 214 -5.99 -12.49 8.89
CA ARG A 214 -6.69 -13.28 7.86
C ARG A 214 -5.71 -14.00 6.92
N CYS A 215 -4.44 -13.61 6.90
CA CYS A 215 -3.43 -14.27 6.08
C CYS A 215 -3.25 -15.73 6.53
N GLY A 216 -3.09 -16.67 5.59
CA GLY A 216 -2.93 -18.10 5.87
C GLY A 216 -4.19 -18.85 6.35
N LYS A 217 -5.29 -18.17 6.67
CA LYS A 217 -6.56 -18.82 7.08
C LYS A 217 -7.45 -19.22 5.91
N ASN A 218 -7.30 -18.59 4.75
CA ASN A 218 -8.16 -18.80 3.57
C ASN A 218 -7.59 -19.84 2.58
N VAL A 219 -6.68 -20.72 3.02
CA VAL A 219 -6.13 -21.83 2.21
C VAL A 219 -6.90 -23.13 2.50
N ARG A 220 -8.24 -23.07 2.56
CA ARG A 220 -9.10 -24.25 2.72
C ARG A 220 -10.11 -24.35 1.61
#